data_AF-A0AAJ1VJL1-F1
#
_entry.id   AF-A0AAJ1VJL1-F1
#
_cell.length_a   1.000
_cell.length_b   1.000
_cell.length_c   1.000
_cell.angle_alpha   90.00
_cell.angle_beta   90.00
_cell.angle_gamma   90.00
#
_symmetry.space_group_name_H-M   'P 1'
#
loop_
_entity.id
_entity.type
_entity.pdbx_description
1 polymer ?
#
loop_
_entity_poly.entity_id
_entity_poly.type
_entity_poly.pdbx_seq_one_letter_code
_entity_poly.pdbx_strand_id
1 'polypeptide(L)'
;MKKRILAVFMILSIAFFATSCSDNDDNGVTSSRNTQQEEANKLLVKTFYQRLFGDKDITAIDDYIVENYIQHNPQVADGRASLKTVASQWLAGTPQTTVDFRKILAEGDLVILHVRNPSPDGSTYQAITEFFRVENNKITEHWDVIQDAPATSANTHPMFGNDANTTAARNIIQEDANKKLVVAFYQRLFGDKDTSAIDDYIADNYIQHNPQVADGKAPLKAMATQWIAGTPKSTVDFRKTVSEGNIVALHIKAPTPDGSYQAISEFFRVENNKITEHWDVIQAAPSSSANTHPMF
;
A
#
# COMPACT_ATOMS: atom_id res chain seq x y z
N MET A 1 -13.31 51.93 -71.20
CA MET A 1 -14.63 51.75 -70.52
C MET A 1 -14.43 50.67 -69.48
N LYS A 2 -14.61 50.78 -68.15
CA LYS A 2 -15.16 51.76 -67.21
C LYS A 2 -14.21 51.84 -65.99
N LYS A 3 -14.23 52.97 -65.29
CA LYS A 3 -13.33 53.46 -64.23
C LYS A 3 -13.60 52.89 -62.82
N ARG A 4 -12.55 52.87 -61.98
CA ARG A 4 -12.39 53.37 -60.57
C ARG A 4 -11.07 52.80 -60.00
N ILE A 5 -9.95 53.52 -59.93
CA ILE A 5 -9.45 54.45 -58.87
C ILE A 5 -9.42 53.86 -57.45
N LEU A 6 -8.22 53.57 -56.92
CA LEU A 6 -7.66 53.89 -55.57
C LEU A 6 -6.28 53.20 -55.46
N ALA A 7 -5.15 53.92 -55.48
CA ALA A 7 -4.43 54.56 -54.38
C ALA A 7 -3.67 53.58 -53.45
N VAL A 8 -2.34 53.48 -53.60
CA VAL A 8 -1.27 54.00 -52.70
C VAL A 8 -1.23 53.34 -51.31
N PHE A 9 -0.17 52.60 -50.98
CA PHE A 9 0.88 53.00 -50.02
C PHE A 9 1.80 51.81 -49.66
N MET A 10 3.10 52.08 -49.82
CA MET A 10 4.21 51.39 -49.19
C MET A 10 4.06 51.49 -47.67
N ILE A 11 3.96 50.37 -46.97
CA ILE A 11 4.09 50.33 -45.51
C ILE A 11 5.05 49.19 -45.13
N LEU A 12 6.07 49.63 -44.41
CA LEU A 12 7.09 48.91 -43.68
C LEU A 12 6.43 48.00 -42.63
N SER A 13 6.49 46.68 -42.82
CA SER A 13 6.02 45.72 -41.82
C SER A 13 7.10 45.49 -40.77
N ILE A 14 6.86 46.06 -39.59
CA ILE A 14 7.52 45.74 -38.33
C ILE A 14 7.28 44.26 -38.04
N ALA A 15 8.32 43.43 -38.08
CA ALA A 15 8.28 42.10 -37.50
C ALA A 15 8.44 42.23 -35.99
N PHE A 16 7.31 42.23 -35.29
CA PHE A 16 7.23 42.05 -33.85
C PHE A 16 7.77 40.65 -33.53
N PHE A 17 8.93 40.56 -32.88
CA PHE A 17 9.35 39.34 -32.20
C PHE A 17 8.45 39.15 -30.99
N ALA A 18 7.34 38.44 -31.17
CA ALA A 18 6.66 37.80 -30.05
C ALA A 18 7.52 36.59 -29.65
N THR A 19 8.38 36.77 -28.66
CA THR A 19 8.93 35.69 -27.86
C THR A 19 7.76 34.93 -27.26
N SER A 20 7.43 33.78 -27.85
CA SER A 20 6.68 32.74 -27.17
C SER A 20 7.52 32.32 -25.97
N CYS A 21 7.07 32.71 -24.77
CA CYS A 21 7.48 32.03 -23.56
C CYS A 21 6.96 30.60 -23.68
N SER A 22 7.87 29.68 -24.03
CA SER A 22 7.71 28.28 -23.68
C SER A 22 7.89 28.23 -22.18
N ASP A 23 6.78 28.16 -21.45
CA ASP A 23 6.79 27.75 -20.05
C ASP A 23 7.27 26.30 -20.00
N ASN A 24 8.60 26.13 -20.01
CA ASN A 24 9.25 24.89 -19.61
C ASN A 24 9.26 24.84 -18.09
N ASP A 25 8.07 24.68 -17.51
CA ASP A 25 7.90 24.20 -16.14
C ASP A 25 7.33 22.77 -16.20
N ASP A 26 8.10 21.87 -16.82
CA ASP A 26 7.98 20.44 -16.54
C ASP A 26 9.25 19.98 -15.81
N ASN A 27 9.42 20.48 -14.58
CA ASN A 27 10.22 19.81 -13.57
C ASN A 27 9.38 18.70 -12.92
N GLY A 28 8.78 17.84 -13.75
CA GLY A 28 8.37 16.51 -13.36
C GLY A 28 9.62 15.68 -13.08
N VAL A 29 10.14 15.77 -11.85
CA VAL A 29 10.96 14.69 -11.31
C VAL A 29 10.02 13.50 -11.10
N THR A 30 9.67 12.81 -12.18
CA THR A 30 9.33 11.40 -12.09
C THR A 30 10.62 10.74 -11.63
N SER A 31 10.76 10.50 -10.32
CA SER A 31 11.78 9.61 -9.80
C SER A 31 11.69 8.31 -10.59
N SER A 32 12.62 8.08 -11.52
CA SER A 32 12.69 6.82 -12.26
C SER A 32 12.89 5.74 -11.22
N ARG A 33 11.87 4.89 -11.02
CA ARG A 33 11.90 3.79 -10.07
C ARG A 33 13.20 3.00 -10.24
N ASN A 34 13.97 2.86 -9.17
CA ASN A 34 15.21 2.10 -9.18
C ASN A 34 14.94 0.70 -8.62
N THR A 35 14.62 -0.24 -9.50
CA THR A 35 14.26 -1.62 -9.10
C THR A 35 15.42 -2.33 -8.39
N GLN A 36 16.68 -2.02 -8.72
CA GLN A 36 17.82 -2.59 -8.00
C GLN A 36 17.87 -2.12 -6.54
N GLN A 37 17.59 -0.83 -6.30
CA GLN A 37 17.48 -0.31 -4.94
C GLN A 37 16.27 -0.89 -4.21
N GLU A 38 15.12 -1.04 -4.89
CA GLU A 38 13.93 -1.67 -4.32
C GLU A 38 14.21 -3.12 -3.88
N GLU A 39 14.89 -3.92 -4.70
CA GLU A 39 15.32 -5.28 -4.34
C GLU A 39 16.30 -5.27 -3.15
N ALA A 40 17.24 -4.32 -3.10
CA ALA A 40 18.15 -4.16 -1.97
C ALA A 40 17.39 -3.79 -0.68
N ASN A 41 16.38 -2.91 -0.77
CA ASN A 41 15.52 -2.53 0.35
C ASN A 41 14.71 -3.73 0.84
N LYS A 42 14.11 -4.54 -0.06
CA LYS A 42 13.42 -5.78 0.32
C LYS A 42 14.35 -6.74 1.06
N LEU A 43 15.57 -6.95 0.56
CA LEU A 43 16.52 -7.83 1.21
C LEU A 43 16.89 -7.30 2.60
N LEU A 44 17.19 -6.00 2.72
CA LEU A 44 17.50 -5.35 3.99
C LEU A 44 16.40 -5.58 5.03
N VAL A 45 15.16 -5.26 4.68
CA VAL A 45 14.00 -5.37 5.59
C VAL A 45 13.68 -6.84 5.91
N LYS A 46 13.71 -7.73 4.91
CA LYS A 46 13.51 -9.17 5.11
C LYS A 46 14.55 -9.75 6.08
N THR A 47 15.82 -9.41 5.89
CA THR A 47 16.91 -9.89 6.75
C THR A 47 16.79 -9.31 8.15
N PHE A 48 16.48 -8.03 8.28
CA PHE A 48 16.20 -7.41 9.57
C PHE A 48 15.07 -8.16 10.31
N TYR A 49 13.93 -8.34 9.65
CA TYR A 49 12.74 -8.95 10.25
C TYR A 49 12.98 -10.41 10.62
N GLN A 50 13.66 -11.17 9.76
CA GLN A 50 14.08 -12.55 10.09
C GLN A 50 15.03 -12.57 11.29
N ARG A 51 16.06 -11.72 11.34
CA ARG A 51 16.99 -11.69 12.48
C ARG A 51 16.28 -11.36 13.79
N LEU A 52 15.46 -10.30 13.78
CA LEU A 52 14.76 -9.86 14.99
C LEU A 52 13.70 -10.88 15.44
N PHE A 53 12.71 -11.15 14.60
CA PHE A 53 11.54 -11.93 15.01
C PHE A 53 11.69 -13.42 14.78
N GLY A 54 12.51 -13.86 13.83
CA GLY A 54 12.78 -15.28 13.59
C GLY A 54 13.91 -15.79 14.48
N ASP A 55 15.10 -15.21 14.34
CA ASP A 55 16.33 -15.65 15.00
C ASP A 55 16.45 -15.14 16.45
N LYS A 56 15.55 -14.24 16.86
CA LYS A 56 15.49 -13.64 18.21
C LYS A 56 16.71 -12.78 18.54
N ASP A 57 17.34 -12.23 17.50
CA ASP A 57 18.53 -11.39 17.61
C ASP A 57 18.16 -9.91 17.78
N ILE A 58 18.11 -9.48 19.04
CA ILE A 58 17.83 -8.08 19.41
C ILE A 58 18.88 -7.10 18.87
N THR A 59 20.11 -7.56 18.58
CA THR A 59 21.17 -6.67 18.06
C THR A 59 20.88 -6.20 16.63
N ALA A 60 19.99 -6.89 15.90
CA ALA A 60 19.54 -6.46 14.59
C ALA A 60 18.93 -5.05 14.59
N ILE A 61 18.34 -4.61 15.71
CA ILE A 61 17.81 -3.25 15.84
C ILE A 61 18.93 -2.20 15.67
N ASP A 62 20.10 -2.44 16.25
CA ASP A 62 21.25 -1.52 16.14
C ASP A 62 21.82 -1.51 14.71
N ASP A 63 21.82 -2.69 14.08
CA ASP A 63 22.37 -2.93 12.74
C ASP A 63 21.51 -2.38 11.60
N TYR A 64 20.19 -2.25 11.78
CA TYR A 64 19.28 -1.93 10.66
C TYR A 64 18.45 -0.65 10.87
N ILE A 65 18.23 -0.21 12.11
CA ILE A 65 17.33 0.90 12.42
C ILE A 65 18.12 2.13 12.88
N VAL A 66 17.74 3.33 12.40
CA VAL A 66 18.31 4.60 12.88
C VAL A 66 17.89 4.89 14.33
N GLU A 67 18.70 5.64 15.07
CA GLU A 67 18.46 5.91 16.50
C GLU A 67 17.05 6.47 16.77
N ASN A 68 16.66 7.45 15.97
CA ASN A 68 15.42 8.22 16.08
C ASN A 68 14.37 7.79 15.05
N TYR A 69 14.28 6.49 14.72
CA TYR A 69 13.25 6.03 13.78
C TYR A 69 11.85 6.35 14.30
N ILE A 70 10.96 6.67 13.37
CA ILE A 70 9.57 7.05 13.67
C ILE A 70 8.72 5.78 13.73
N GLN A 71 7.91 5.67 14.78
CA GLN A 71 7.05 4.50 15.02
C GLN A 71 5.58 4.89 14.96
N HIS A 72 4.79 4.07 14.27
CA HIS A 72 3.34 4.25 14.15
C HIS A 72 2.53 3.11 14.76
N ASN A 73 3.15 1.97 15.10
CA ASN A 73 2.52 0.93 15.93
C ASN A 73 2.16 1.56 17.28
N PRO A 74 0.88 1.60 17.65
CA PRO A 74 0.42 2.31 18.84
C PRO A 74 0.89 1.72 20.17
N GLN A 75 1.46 0.51 20.17
CA GLN A 75 1.97 -0.18 21.35
C GLN A 75 3.46 0.11 21.63
N VAL A 76 4.16 0.76 20.69
CA VAL A 76 5.60 1.00 20.79
C VAL A 76 5.87 2.50 20.71
N ALA A 77 6.68 3.02 21.64
CA ALA A 77 7.08 4.43 21.59
C ALA A 77 8.16 4.67 20.53
N ASP A 78 8.42 5.93 20.21
CA ASP A 78 9.40 6.30 19.19
C ASP A 78 10.84 5.94 19.57
N GLY A 79 11.69 5.81 18.54
CA GLY A 79 13.12 5.59 18.69
C GLY A 79 13.48 4.14 19.00
N ARG A 80 14.64 3.70 18.48
CA ARG A 80 15.02 2.27 18.46
C ARG A 80 15.25 1.71 19.85
N ALA A 81 15.58 2.56 20.81
CA ALA A 81 15.68 2.20 22.22
C ALA A 81 14.35 1.63 22.77
N SER A 82 13.21 2.24 22.44
CA SER A 82 11.90 1.75 22.87
C SER A 82 11.60 0.38 22.24
N LEU A 83 11.82 0.26 20.93
CA LEU A 83 11.66 -1.02 20.23
C LEU A 83 12.53 -2.13 20.85
N LYS A 84 13.78 -1.81 21.21
CA LYS A 84 14.70 -2.77 21.84
C LYS A 84 14.16 -3.27 23.18
N THR A 85 13.63 -2.38 24.01
CA THR A 85 13.00 -2.75 25.29
C THR A 85 11.82 -3.68 25.08
N VAL A 86 10.90 -3.32 24.19
CA VAL A 86 9.66 -4.06 23.95
C VAL A 86 9.94 -5.40 23.26
N ALA A 87 10.79 -5.43 22.22
CA ALA A 87 11.18 -6.67 21.54
C ALA A 87 11.88 -7.65 22.49
N SER A 88 12.71 -7.17 23.42
CA SER A 88 13.35 -8.03 24.42
C SER A 88 12.32 -8.73 25.31
N GLN A 89 11.19 -8.07 25.61
CA GLN A 89 10.11 -8.64 26.41
C GLN A 89 9.28 -9.64 25.60
N TRP A 90 8.87 -9.27 24.38
CA TRP A 90 8.07 -10.13 23.51
C TRP A 90 8.77 -11.42 23.11
N LEU A 91 10.08 -11.35 22.91
CA LEU A 91 10.87 -12.47 22.38
C LEU A 91 11.48 -13.35 23.49
N ALA A 92 11.40 -12.94 24.75
CA ALA A 92 11.96 -13.68 25.88
C ALA A 92 11.38 -15.11 25.97
N GLY A 93 12.25 -16.12 25.91
CA GLY A 93 11.86 -17.53 26.03
C GLY A 93 11.14 -18.12 24.80
N THR A 94 11.00 -17.35 23.72
CA THR A 94 10.41 -17.84 22.47
C THR A 94 11.46 -18.57 21.62
N PRO A 95 11.12 -19.69 20.95
CA PRO A 95 12.07 -20.42 20.12
C PRO A 95 12.38 -19.67 18.82
N GLN A 96 13.54 -19.96 18.23
CA GLN A 96 13.87 -19.50 16.88
C GLN A 96 12.92 -20.11 15.85
N THR A 97 12.55 -19.31 14.84
CA THR A 97 11.64 -19.74 13.77
C THR A 97 12.09 -19.16 12.43
N THR A 98 11.68 -19.79 11.33
CA THR A 98 11.66 -19.13 10.03
C THR A 98 10.41 -18.26 9.94
N VAL A 99 10.58 -16.98 9.63
CA VAL A 99 9.45 -16.08 9.43
C VAL A 99 8.70 -16.48 8.17
N ASP A 100 7.37 -16.61 8.30
CA ASP A 100 6.46 -16.99 7.22
C ASP A 100 6.02 -15.74 6.44
N PHE A 101 6.92 -15.28 5.57
CA PHE A 101 6.66 -14.17 4.65
C PHE A 101 5.74 -14.62 3.51
N ARG A 102 4.57 -13.99 3.40
CA ARG A 102 3.57 -14.26 2.37
C ARG A 102 3.70 -13.34 1.17
N LYS A 103 4.04 -12.08 1.39
CA LYS A 103 4.38 -11.11 0.34
C LYS A 103 5.51 -10.20 0.82
N ILE A 104 6.38 -9.81 -0.09
CA ILE A 104 7.40 -8.77 0.13
C ILE A 104 7.41 -7.89 -1.12
N LEU A 105 7.01 -6.63 -0.98
CA LEU A 105 6.92 -5.67 -2.09
C LEU A 105 7.80 -4.47 -1.79
N ALA A 106 8.34 -3.84 -2.82
CA ALA A 106 8.99 -2.54 -2.68
C ALA A 106 8.69 -1.60 -3.85
N GLU A 107 8.53 -0.33 -3.50
CA GLU A 107 8.45 0.77 -4.44
C GLU A 107 9.14 2.00 -3.86
N GLY A 108 10.20 2.46 -4.53
CA GLY A 108 11.06 3.51 -4.02
C GLY A 108 11.70 3.13 -2.67
N ASP A 109 11.44 3.94 -1.66
CA ASP A 109 11.93 3.80 -0.28
C ASP A 109 11.00 2.96 0.60
N LEU A 110 9.79 2.62 0.15
CA LEU A 110 8.84 1.84 0.91
C LEU A 110 8.99 0.34 0.64
N VAL A 111 9.01 -0.44 1.73
CA VAL A 111 8.95 -1.90 1.72
C VAL A 111 7.75 -2.36 2.50
N ILE A 112 6.99 -3.31 1.95
CA ILE A 112 5.82 -3.90 2.60
C ILE A 112 6.06 -5.39 2.81
N LEU A 113 5.80 -5.87 4.02
CA LEU A 113 5.74 -7.29 4.32
C LEU A 113 4.29 -7.68 4.62
N HIS A 114 3.85 -8.82 4.08
CA HIS A 114 2.67 -9.50 4.58
C HIS A 114 3.14 -10.78 5.26
N VAL A 115 2.96 -10.88 6.57
CA VAL A 115 3.51 -11.92 7.42
C VAL A 115 2.40 -12.74 8.06
N ARG A 116 2.57 -14.06 8.08
CA ARG A 116 1.76 -14.95 8.91
C ARG A 116 2.49 -15.23 10.21
N ASN A 117 1.92 -14.81 11.34
CA ASN A 117 2.47 -15.04 12.66
C ASN A 117 1.64 -16.09 13.42
N PRO A 118 2.04 -17.38 13.47
CA PRO A 118 1.26 -18.42 14.15
C PRO A 118 1.29 -18.25 15.67
N SER A 119 0.22 -18.67 16.34
CA SER A 119 0.23 -18.82 17.79
C SER A 119 1.26 -19.90 18.22
N PRO A 120 1.74 -19.87 19.49
CA PRO A 120 2.74 -20.86 19.96
C PRO A 120 2.31 -22.32 19.81
N ASP A 121 1.01 -22.61 19.91
CA ASP A 121 0.42 -23.94 19.72
C ASP A 121 0.03 -24.23 18.26
N GLY A 122 0.19 -23.26 17.36
CA GLY A 122 -0.18 -23.34 15.94
C GLY A 122 -1.68 -23.41 15.65
N SER A 123 -2.54 -23.26 16.67
CA SER A 123 -4.00 -23.39 16.51
C SER A 123 -4.64 -22.20 15.79
N THR A 124 -4.01 -21.03 15.85
CA THR A 124 -4.41 -19.81 15.15
C THR A 124 -3.19 -19.04 14.62
N TYR A 125 -3.41 -17.87 14.03
CA TYR A 125 -2.37 -16.98 13.57
C TYR A 125 -2.87 -15.53 13.50
N GLN A 126 -1.92 -14.60 13.44
CA GLN A 126 -2.14 -13.22 13.03
C GLN A 126 -1.70 -13.03 11.57
N ALA A 127 -2.48 -12.27 10.83
CA ALA A 127 -2.06 -11.63 9.59
C ALA A 127 -1.53 -10.24 9.92
N ILE A 128 -0.29 -9.97 9.53
CA ILE A 128 0.39 -8.71 9.83
C ILE A 128 0.84 -8.10 8.51
N THR A 129 0.44 -6.86 8.26
CA THR A 129 1.05 -6.05 7.22
C THR A 129 1.99 -5.05 7.84
N GLU A 130 3.28 -5.16 7.50
CA GLU A 130 4.32 -4.25 7.94
C GLU A 130 4.67 -3.29 6.82
N PHE A 131 4.83 -2.00 7.13
CA PHE A 131 5.35 -0.99 6.23
C PHE A 131 6.63 -0.43 6.81
N PHE A 132 7.69 -0.40 6.02
CA PHE A 132 8.96 0.18 6.39
C PHE A 132 9.34 1.26 5.38
N ARG A 133 9.86 2.38 5.87
CA ARG A 133 10.64 3.31 5.05
C ARG A 133 12.13 3.02 5.22
N VAL A 134 12.84 2.95 4.10
CA VAL A 134 14.28 2.71 4.04
C VAL A 134 14.98 3.88 3.39
N GLU A 135 15.88 4.52 4.13
CA GLU A 135 16.73 5.60 3.64
C GLU A 135 18.18 5.33 4.02
N ASN A 136 19.11 5.61 3.12
CA ASN A 136 20.55 5.45 3.37
C ASN A 136 20.92 4.06 3.93
N ASN A 137 20.27 3.01 3.41
CA ASN A 137 20.43 1.61 3.85
C ASN A 137 20.11 1.39 5.34
N LYS A 138 19.16 2.14 5.89
CA LYS A 138 18.61 1.96 7.24
C LYS A 138 17.10 2.14 7.23
N ILE A 139 16.42 1.46 8.15
CA ILE A 139 15.00 1.67 8.42
C ILE A 139 14.86 2.96 9.23
N THR A 140 14.02 3.87 8.72
CA THR A 140 13.78 5.19 9.31
C THR A 140 12.36 5.36 9.86
N GLU A 141 11.40 4.56 9.39
CA GLU A 141 9.99 4.67 9.77
C GLU A 141 9.28 3.32 9.66
N HIS A 142 8.30 3.10 10.53
CA HIS A 142 7.59 1.83 10.64
C HIS A 142 6.10 2.01 10.94
N TRP A 143 5.25 1.22 10.28
CA TRP A 143 3.83 1.07 10.57
C TRP A 143 3.45 -0.41 10.49
N ASP A 144 2.42 -0.80 11.22
CA ASP A 144 1.79 -2.09 11.06
C ASP A 144 0.27 -2.02 11.05
N VAL A 145 -0.33 -3.06 10.46
CA VAL A 145 -1.74 -3.39 10.60
C VAL A 145 -1.81 -4.87 10.95
N ILE A 146 -2.45 -5.18 12.08
CA ILE A 146 -2.47 -6.54 12.65
C ILE A 146 -3.91 -6.99 12.82
N GLN A 147 -4.21 -8.20 12.32
CA GLN A 147 -5.51 -8.85 12.48
C GLN A 147 -5.35 -10.31 12.91
N ASP A 148 -6.06 -10.72 13.96
CA ASP A 148 -6.18 -12.12 14.33
C ASP A 148 -7.04 -12.86 13.28
N ALA A 149 -6.61 -14.07 12.90
CA ALA A 149 -7.40 -14.92 12.04
C ALA A 149 -8.73 -15.27 12.72
N PRO A 150 -9.88 -15.08 12.05
CA PRO A 150 -11.16 -15.48 12.64
C PRO A 150 -11.29 -17.00 12.67
N ALA A 151 -12.06 -17.50 13.63
CA ALA A 151 -12.34 -18.94 13.77
C ALA A 151 -13.11 -19.52 12.57
N THR A 152 -13.86 -18.68 11.85
CA THR A 152 -14.62 -19.05 10.64
C THR A 152 -14.43 -18.00 9.54
N SER A 153 -14.53 -18.44 8.28
CA SER A 153 -14.46 -17.58 7.10
C SER A 153 -15.74 -17.74 6.27
N ALA A 154 -16.18 -16.65 5.63
CA ALA A 154 -17.28 -16.63 4.66
C ALA A 154 -16.88 -17.20 3.28
N ASN A 155 -15.58 -17.39 3.04
CA ASN A 155 -15.02 -18.05 1.87
C ASN A 155 -14.15 -19.25 2.30
N THR A 156 -13.62 -19.98 1.32
CA THR A 156 -12.80 -21.18 1.57
C THR A 156 -11.29 -20.91 1.58
N HIS A 157 -10.89 -19.65 1.40
CA HIS A 157 -9.51 -19.25 1.26
C HIS A 157 -8.94 -18.76 2.60
N PRO A 158 -7.67 -19.06 2.93
CA PRO A 158 -7.04 -18.46 4.10
C PRO A 158 -6.84 -16.96 3.87
N MET A 159 -6.52 -16.18 4.91
CA MET A 159 -6.20 -14.74 4.76
C MET A 159 -4.91 -14.46 3.94
N PHE A 160 -4.30 -15.52 3.39
CA PHE A 160 -3.13 -15.45 2.53
C PHE A 160 -3.35 -16.28 1.27
N GLY A 161 -2.74 -15.86 0.17
CA GLY A 161 -2.74 -16.59 -1.09
C GLY A 161 -1.56 -17.56 -1.18
N ASN A 162 -1.61 -18.45 -2.17
CA ASN A 162 -0.46 -19.24 -2.59
C ASN A 162 0.38 -18.42 -3.56
N ASP A 163 1.00 -17.35 -3.07
CA ASP A 163 1.80 -16.47 -3.91
C ASP A 163 3.21 -17.02 -4.01
N ALA A 164 3.46 -17.84 -5.04
CA ALA A 164 4.82 -18.00 -5.52
C ALA A 164 5.28 -16.60 -5.98
N ASN A 165 6.32 -16.06 -5.35
CA ASN A 165 6.99 -14.84 -5.80
C ASN A 165 7.24 -14.98 -7.31
N THR A 166 6.54 -14.18 -8.12
CA THR A 166 6.68 -14.26 -9.56
C THR A 166 8.08 -13.79 -9.92
N THR A 167 8.89 -14.69 -10.48
CA THR A 167 10.25 -14.42 -10.94
C THR A 167 10.29 -13.62 -12.25
N ALA A 168 9.15 -13.08 -12.67
CA ALA A 168 9.05 -12.28 -13.88
C ALA A 168 9.85 -10.98 -13.71
N ALA A 169 10.52 -10.57 -14.78
CA ALA A 169 11.23 -9.30 -14.78
C ALA A 169 10.26 -8.15 -14.46
N ARG A 170 10.68 -7.24 -13.57
CA ARG A 170 9.92 -6.06 -13.16
C ARG A 170 9.58 -5.20 -14.39
N ASN A 171 8.34 -4.75 -14.47
CA ASN A 171 7.86 -3.86 -15.52
C ASN A 171 7.17 -2.66 -14.88
N ILE A 172 7.93 -1.58 -14.69
CA ILE A 172 7.49 -0.37 -13.99
C ILE A 172 6.26 0.26 -14.67
N ILE A 173 6.20 0.26 -16.00
CA ILE A 173 5.04 0.82 -16.73
C ILE A 173 3.77 0.04 -16.39
N GLN A 174 3.86 -1.29 -16.33
CA GLN A 174 2.73 -2.14 -15.95
C GLN A 174 2.39 -2.00 -14.46
N GLU A 175 3.40 -1.91 -13.58
CA GLU A 175 3.21 -1.71 -12.14
C GLU A 175 2.48 -0.41 -11.84
N ASP A 176 2.90 0.69 -12.48
CA ASP A 176 2.26 1.99 -12.37
C ASP A 176 0.82 1.97 -12.94
N ALA A 177 0.60 1.23 -14.03
CA ALA A 177 -0.74 1.03 -14.58
C ALA A 177 -1.64 0.22 -13.64
N ASN A 178 -1.12 -0.85 -13.03
CA ASN A 178 -1.83 -1.67 -12.04
C ASN A 178 -2.20 -0.83 -10.82
N LYS A 179 -1.27 -0.02 -10.31
CA LYS A 179 -1.54 0.90 -9.20
C LYS A 179 -2.66 1.86 -9.54
N LYS A 180 -2.58 2.54 -10.67
CA LYS A 180 -3.61 3.50 -11.12
C LYS A 180 -4.97 2.82 -11.24
N LEU A 181 -5.01 1.61 -11.78
CA LEU A 181 -6.24 0.82 -11.89
C LEU A 181 -6.86 0.55 -10.51
N VAL A 182 -6.07 0.07 -9.55
CA VAL A 182 -6.54 -0.27 -8.20
C VAL A 182 -6.96 0.99 -7.42
N VAL A 183 -6.19 2.07 -7.49
CA VAL A 183 -6.53 3.35 -6.85
C VAL A 183 -7.84 3.91 -7.43
N ALA A 184 -8.00 3.87 -8.76
CA ALA A 184 -9.23 4.32 -9.42
C ALA A 184 -10.44 3.45 -9.05
N PHE A 185 -10.26 2.13 -9.00
CA PHE A 185 -11.29 1.20 -8.53
C PHE A 185 -11.74 1.56 -7.11
N TYR A 186 -10.80 1.70 -6.17
CA TYR A 186 -11.11 1.91 -4.77
C TYR A 186 -11.74 3.30 -4.53
N GLN A 187 -11.22 4.34 -5.21
CA GLN A 187 -11.83 5.67 -5.19
C GLN A 187 -13.27 5.63 -5.73
N ARG A 188 -13.51 4.97 -6.86
CA ARG A 188 -14.85 4.90 -7.47
C ARG A 188 -15.83 4.11 -6.59
N LEU A 189 -15.39 2.98 -6.05
CA LEU A 189 -16.24 2.12 -5.23
C LEU A 189 -16.59 2.78 -3.89
N PHE A 190 -15.60 3.20 -3.11
CA PHE A 190 -15.81 3.66 -1.74
C PHE A 190 -15.94 5.17 -1.61
N GLY A 191 -15.16 5.94 -2.38
CA GLY A 191 -15.18 7.40 -2.36
C GLY A 191 -16.37 7.98 -3.13
N ASP A 192 -16.54 7.55 -4.38
CA ASP A 192 -17.60 8.05 -5.27
C ASP A 192 -18.92 7.28 -5.12
N LYS A 193 -18.87 6.15 -4.37
CA LYS A 193 -20.00 5.29 -4.01
C LYS A 193 -20.67 4.61 -5.20
N ASP A 194 -19.87 4.26 -6.19
CA ASP A 194 -20.34 3.63 -7.40
C ASP A 194 -20.02 2.14 -7.39
N THR A 195 -21.02 1.34 -7.03
CA THR A 195 -20.89 -0.13 -6.98
C THR A 195 -20.79 -0.79 -8.35
N SER A 196 -21.05 -0.06 -9.45
CA SER A 196 -20.78 -0.57 -10.80
C SER A 196 -19.27 -0.70 -11.09
N ALA A 197 -18.41 -0.05 -10.29
CA ALA A 197 -16.97 -0.27 -10.32
C ALA A 197 -16.58 -1.76 -10.14
N ILE A 198 -17.38 -2.54 -9.40
CA ILE A 198 -17.12 -3.98 -9.25
C ILE A 198 -17.29 -4.71 -10.59
N ASP A 199 -18.25 -4.33 -11.40
CA ASP A 199 -18.46 -4.94 -12.72
C ASP A 199 -17.31 -4.55 -13.68
N ASP A 200 -16.88 -3.29 -13.57
CA ASP A 200 -15.89 -2.68 -14.47
C ASP A 200 -14.44 -3.05 -14.16
N TYR A 201 -14.09 -3.36 -12.91
CA TYR A 201 -12.69 -3.57 -12.51
C TYR A 201 -12.38 -4.99 -12.03
N ILE A 202 -13.34 -5.71 -11.46
CA ILE A 202 -13.12 -7.05 -10.89
C ILE A 202 -13.29 -8.10 -12.01
N ALA A 203 -12.44 -9.14 -12.01
CA ALA A 203 -12.57 -10.27 -12.92
C ALA A 203 -13.71 -11.21 -12.50
N ASP A 204 -14.25 -12.00 -13.43
CA ASP A 204 -15.35 -12.93 -13.11
C ASP A 204 -14.89 -14.11 -12.24
N ASN A 205 -13.62 -14.51 -12.38
CA ASN A 205 -12.97 -15.54 -11.59
C ASN A 205 -12.23 -14.99 -10.36
N TYR A 206 -12.66 -13.84 -9.84
CA TYR A 206 -12.05 -13.18 -8.69
C TYR A 206 -12.08 -14.06 -7.43
N ILE A 207 -10.94 -14.14 -6.76
CA ILE A 207 -10.73 -14.89 -5.51
C ILE A 207 -10.68 -13.91 -4.32
N GLN A 208 -11.43 -14.22 -3.26
CA GLN A 208 -11.51 -13.41 -2.05
C GLN A 208 -10.80 -14.09 -0.88
N HIS A 209 -9.98 -13.32 -0.15
CA HIS A 209 -9.33 -13.77 1.09
C HIS A 209 -9.77 -13.01 2.34
N ASN A 210 -10.50 -11.89 2.21
CA ASN A 210 -11.16 -11.25 3.35
C ASN A 210 -12.15 -12.25 3.95
N PRO A 211 -11.97 -12.68 5.21
CA PRO A 211 -12.76 -13.76 5.79
C PRO A 211 -14.21 -13.37 6.08
N GLN A 212 -14.58 -12.10 5.96
CA GLN A 212 -15.94 -11.60 6.14
C GLN A 212 -16.75 -11.59 4.83
N VAL A 213 -16.13 -11.86 3.69
CA VAL A 213 -16.77 -11.76 2.38
C VAL A 213 -16.65 -13.09 1.64
N ALA A 214 -17.78 -13.61 1.17
CA ALA A 214 -17.79 -14.81 0.32
C ALA A 214 -17.22 -14.53 -1.08
N ASP A 215 -16.84 -15.58 -1.80
CA ASP A 215 -16.23 -15.44 -3.13
C ASP A 215 -17.15 -14.80 -4.18
N GLY A 216 -16.54 -14.07 -5.11
CA GLY A 216 -17.19 -13.50 -6.28
C GLY A 216 -17.74 -12.08 -6.11
N LYS A 217 -18.19 -11.51 -7.23
CA LYS A 217 -18.64 -10.11 -7.32
C LYS A 217 -19.89 -9.79 -6.52
N ALA A 218 -20.85 -10.73 -6.43
CA ALA A 218 -22.13 -10.47 -5.80
C ALA A 218 -22.02 -10.25 -4.28
N PRO A 219 -21.33 -11.11 -3.50
CA PRO A 219 -21.05 -10.84 -2.10
C PRO A 219 -20.26 -9.55 -1.87
N LEU A 220 -19.23 -9.30 -2.68
CA LEU A 220 -18.45 -8.05 -2.61
C LEU A 220 -19.34 -6.82 -2.83
N LYS A 221 -20.24 -6.86 -3.82
CA LYS A 221 -21.17 -5.76 -4.11
C LYS A 221 -22.17 -5.55 -2.98
N ALA A 222 -22.67 -6.62 -2.37
CA ALA A 222 -23.55 -6.52 -1.22
C ALA A 222 -22.83 -5.86 -0.02
N MET A 223 -21.63 -6.32 0.31
CA MET A 223 -20.81 -5.73 1.37
C MET A 223 -20.51 -4.25 1.10
N ALA A 224 -20.02 -3.92 -0.09
CA ALA A 224 -19.68 -2.54 -0.44
C ALA A 224 -20.91 -1.63 -0.37
N THR A 225 -22.08 -2.09 -0.83
CA THR A 225 -23.35 -1.34 -0.75
C THR A 225 -23.71 -1.02 0.71
N GLN A 226 -23.55 -2.00 1.61
CA GLN A 226 -23.81 -1.79 3.04
C GLN A 226 -22.80 -0.81 3.65
N TRP A 227 -21.51 -0.96 3.33
CA TRP A 227 -20.46 -0.12 3.88
C TRP A 227 -20.62 1.35 3.48
N ILE A 228 -20.91 1.60 2.21
CA ILE A 228 -21.10 2.97 1.70
C ILE A 228 -22.50 3.51 2.01
N ALA A 229 -23.38 2.78 2.68
CA ALA A 229 -24.70 3.32 3.03
C ALA A 229 -24.55 4.44 4.07
N GLY A 230 -25.24 5.57 3.86
CA GLY A 230 -25.35 6.63 4.88
C GLY A 230 -24.14 7.55 5.09
N THR A 231 -22.98 7.28 4.46
CA THR A 231 -21.82 8.21 4.50
C THR A 231 -21.91 9.29 3.39
N PRO A 232 -21.15 10.39 3.41
CA PRO A 232 -21.00 11.28 2.24
C PRO A 232 -20.00 10.69 1.23
N LYS A 233 -20.02 11.18 -0.02
CA LYS A 233 -18.91 10.93 -0.97
C LYS A 233 -17.65 11.65 -0.46
N SER A 234 -16.49 11.04 -0.65
CA SER A 234 -15.22 11.62 -0.22
C SER A 234 -14.06 11.12 -1.07
N THR A 235 -12.94 11.81 -1.01
CA THR A 235 -11.66 11.23 -1.44
C THR A 235 -11.27 10.13 -0.45
N VAL A 236 -10.84 8.98 -0.96
CA VAL A 236 -10.28 7.92 -0.12
C VAL A 236 -8.94 8.39 0.44
N ASP A 237 -8.75 8.25 1.75
CA ASP A 237 -7.52 8.64 2.44
C ASP A 237 -6.47 7.53 2.31
N PHE A 238 -5.88 7.45 1.11
CA PHE A 238 -4.72 6.59 0.85
C PHE A 238 -3.49 7.16 1.53
N ARG A 239 -2.93 6.39 2.45
CA ARG A 239 -1.70 6.74 3.17
C ARG A 239 -0.46 6.29 2.43
N LYS A 240 -0.53 5.08 1.87
CA LYS A 240 0.56 4.47 1.11
C LYS A 240 -0.03 3.66 -0.03
N THR A 241 0.64 3.68 -1.17
CA THR A 241 0.31 2.82 -2.32
C THR A 241 1.60 2.29 -2.91
N VAL A 242 1.72 0.97 -3.05
CA VAL A 242 2.93 0.30 -3.54
C VAL A 242 2.51 -0.71 -4.60
N SER A 243 3.31 -0.83 -5.66
CA SER A 243 3.06 -1.72 -6.78
C SER A 243 4.34 -2.44 -7.19
N GLU A 244 4.28 -3.76 -7.25
CA GLU A 244 5.38 -4.59 -7.70
C GLU A 244 4.83 -5.80 -8.46
N GLY A 245 5.33 -6.02 -9.68
CA GLY A 245 4.78 -6.98 -10.61
C GLY A 245 3.27 -6.79 -10.82
N ASN A 246 2.50 -7.81 -10.50
CA ASN A 246 1.04 -7.81 -10.60
C ASN A 246 0.34 -7.57 -9.26
N ILE A 247 1.06 -7.24 -8.19
CA ILE A 247 0.47 -6.96 -6.87
C ILE A 247 0.48 -5.45 -6.61
N VAL A 248 -0.64 -4.93 -6.13
CA VAL A 248 -0.77 -3.58 -5.59
C VAL A 248 -1.17 -3.67 -4.13
N ALA A 249 -0.44 -2.98 -3.26
CA ALA A 249 -0.77 -2.86 -1.84
C ALA A 249 -1.19 -1.43 -1.50
N LEU A 250 -2.20 -1.29 -0.65
CA LEU A 250 -2.70 -0.01 -0.15
C LEU A 250 -2.64 0.01 1.37
N HIS A 251 -2.33 1.18 1.95
CA HIS A 251 -2.59 1.48 3.35
C HIS A 251 -3.60 2.61 3.41
N ILE A 252 -4.72 2.39 4.10
CA ILE A 252 -5.89 3.27 4.03
C ILE A 252 -6.32 3.63 5.45
N LYS A 253 -6.59 4.93 5.66
CA LYS A 253 -7.34 5.40 6.82
C LYS A 253 -8.83 5.41 6.47
N ALA A 254 -9.60 4.52 7.07
CA ALA A 254 -11.03 4.42 6.81
C ALA A 254 -11.85 4.84 8.05
N PRO A 255 -12.92 5.64 7.89
CA PRO A 255 -13.86 5.89 8.98
C PRO A 255 -14.74 4.66 9.24
N THR A 256 -15.16 4.50 10.48
CA THR A 256 -16.15 3.48 10.90
C THR A 256 -17.51 4.14 11.18
N PRO A 257 -18.62 3.38 11.22
CA PRO A 257 -19.96 3.93 11.46
C PRO A 257 -20.12 4.66 12.81
N ASP A 258 -19.31 4.33 13.81
CA ASP A 258 -19.31 4.97 15.13
C ASP A 258 -18.51 6.28 15.18
N GLY A 259 -17.91 6.71 14.06
CA GLY A 259 -17.11 7.93 13.95
C GLY A 259 -15.63 7.75 14.34
N SER A 260 -15.21 6.55 14.72
CA SER A 260 -13.78 6.22 14.87
C SER A 260 -13.12 5.91 13.51
N TYR A 261 -11.87 5.45 13.54
CA TYR A 261 -11.12 5.11 12.34
C TYR A 261 -10.49 3.72 12.47
N GLN A 262 -10.19 3.12 11.32
CA GLN A 262 -9.44 1.87 11.21
C GLN A 262 -8.39 1.98 10.11
N ALA A 263 -7.28 1.27 10.30
CA ALA A 263 -6.28 1.05 9.29
C ALA A 263 -6.65 -0.19 8.49
N ILE A 264 -6.66 -0.05 7.18
CA ILE A 264 -6.90 -1.15 6.25
C ILE A 264 -5.65 -1.28 5.39
N SER A 265 -5.05 -2.46 5.42
CA SER A 265 -4.02 -2.86 4.48
C SER A 265 -4.66 -3.78 3.44
N GLU A 266 -4.65 -3.34 2.19
CA GLU A 266 -5.23 -4.09 1.07
C GLU A 266 -4.11 -4.65 0.20
N PHE A 267 -4.29 -5.84 -0.36
CA PHE A 267 -3.49 -6.36 -1.46
C PHE A 267 -4.41 -6.78 -2.59
N PHE A 268 -4.05 -6.41 -3.82
CA PHE A 268 -4.78 -6.77 -5.03
C PHE A 268 -3.83 -7.40 -6.02
N ARG A 269 -4.25 -8.52 -6.62
CA ARG A 269 -3.63 -9.05 -7.83
C ARG A 269 -4.33 -8.48 -9.05
N VAL A 270 -3.56 -7.99 -10.02
CA VAL A 270 -4.06 -7.42 -11.27
C VAL A 270 -3.54 -8.23 -12.44
N GLU A 271 -4.44 -8.82 -13.22
CA GLU A 271 -4.14 -9.58 -14.41
C GLU A 271 -5.08 -9.18 -15.53
N ASN A 272 -4.57 -9.05 -16.76
CA ASN A 272 -5.36 -8.67 -17.93
C ASN A 272 -6.21 -7.40 -17.71
N ASN A 273 -5.65 -6.40 -17.01
CA ASN A 273 -6.32 -5.15 -16.63
C ASN A 273 -7.60 -5.36 -15.80
N LYS A 274 -7.64 -6.41 -14.98
CA LYS A 274 -8.71 -6.67 -14.01
C LYS A 274 -8.10 -7.10 -12.68
N ILE A 275 -8.80 -6.80 -11.59
CA ILE A 275 -8.47 -7.32 -10.26
C ILE A 275 -8.96 -8.77 -10.19
N THR A 276 -8.04 -9.72 -9.99
CA THR A 276 -8.33 -11.16 -9.99
C THR A 276 -8.26 -11.79 -8.60
N GLU A 277 -7.64 -11.14 -7.62
CA GLU A 277 -7.50 -11.68 -6.27
C GLU A 277 -7.30 -10.54 -5.27
N HIS A 278 -7.74 -10.74 -4.03
CA HIS A 278 -7.73 -9.71 -3.00
C HIS A 278 -7.55 -10.28 -1.60
N TRP A 279 -6.78 -9.57 -0.79
CA TRP A 279 -6.55 -9.83 0.62
C TRP A 279 -6.61 -8.52 1.40
N ASP A 280 -7.01 -8.60 2.65
CA ASP A 280 -6.92 -7.48 3.56
C ASP A 280 -6.45 -7.86 4.96
N VAL A 281 -5.96 -6.86 5.66
CA VAL A 281 -5.72 -6.85 7.10
C VAL A 281 -6.34 -5.57 7.64
N ILE A 282 -7.26 -5.70 8.59
CA ILE A 282 -8.03 -4.58 9.14
C ILE A 282 -7.79 -4.48 10.64
N GLN A 283 -7.42 -3.29 11.10
CA GLN A 283 -7.20 -3.00 12.52
C GLN A 283 -7.89 -1.70 12.92
N ALA A 284 -8.68 -1.76 14.00
CA ALA A 284 -9.25 -0.55 14.59
C ALA A 284 -8.13 0.35 15.14
N ALA A 285 -8.19 1.66 14.85
CA ALA A 285 -7.26 2.60 15.44
C ALA A 285 -7.59 2.76 16.94
N PRO A 286 -6.61 2.62 17.84
CA PRO A 286 -6.88 2.76 19.26
C PRO A 286 -7.16 4.22 19.63
N SER A 287 -7.81 4.42 20.76
CA SER A 287 -8.07 5.77 21.31
C SER A 287 -6.83 6.44 21.89
N SER A 288 -5.74 5.70 22.12
CA SER A 288 -4.45 6.19 22.59
C SER A 288 -3.29 5.44 21.92
N SER A 289 -2.11 6.08 21.89
CA SER A 289 -0.86 5.54 21.35
C SER A 289 0.29 5.78 22.31
N ALA A 290 1.27 4.88 22.32
CA ALA A 290 2.54 5.02 23.03
C ALA A 290 3.50 6.01 22.36
N ASN A 291 3.25 6.35 21.10
CA ASN A 291 3.96 7.38 20.33
C ASN A 291 3.01 8.52 19.95
N THR A 292 3.56 9.57 19.33
CA THR A 292 2.77 10.76 18.92
C THR A 292 2.24 10.68 17.49
N HIS A 293 2.55 9.60 16.78
CA HIS A 293 2.24 9.46 15.37
C HIS A 293 0.94 8.66 15.17
N PRO A 294 0.12 9.01 14.15
CA PRO A 294 -1.06 8.23 13.85
C PRO A 294 -0.66 6.86 13.29
N MET A 295 -1.49 5.82 13.47
CA MET A 295 -1.29 4.48 12.85
C MET A 295 -1.17 4.51 11.30
N PHE A 296 -1.44 5.65 10.67
CA PHE A 296 -1.72 5.85 9.24
C PHE A 296 -0.53 6.41 8.46
#